data_AF-A0A0H2S7M0-F1
#
_entry.id   AF-A0A0H2S7M0-F1
#
_cell.length_a   1.000
_cell.length_b   1.000
_cell.length_c   1.000
_cell.angle_alpha   90.00
_cell.angle_beta   90.00
_cell.angle_gamma   90.00
#
_symmetry.space_group_name_H-M   'P 1'
#
loop_
_entity.id
_entity.type
_entity.pdbx_description
1 polymer ?
#
loop_
_entity_poly.entity_id
_entity_poly.type
_entity_poly.pdbx_seq_one_letter_code
_entity_poly.pdbx_strand_id
1 'polypeptide(L)'
;MELFDIIELESQAATTAGGGPQGAGATTFAIHQDWSAATMNAFAPCDLLLVSMDSIQFHVHQGRLGAASTNSFNGKLPLPLIRSDDHGTGGHGLPVLNVPYIGVVLNITLYIMYNRVGRIENPNPLLSDLSSTVLALKEFGAPLEASLSESSLLFGLFSSMCDSGSPLDVYATAASHAPDLHHVAVYASQFLLTLDLYSITDDVADKMGAVYLRRLFMLHVGRVMEFKKLITGPPETHAPTSQCNADTLLQVWALATAYLTWAASPSVTNSAIDNVMASIVDRLGCRRCEVALRERFDLMKQTWSLVKATI
;
A
#
# COMPACT_ATOMS: atom_id res chain seq x y z
N MET A 1 -38.55 14.69 21.52
CA MET A 1 -38.33 16.14 21.36
C MET A 1 -37.19 16.29 20.37
N GLU A 2 -37.27 15.74 19.16
CA GLU A 2 -38.22 16.03 18.05
C GLU A 2 -38.25 17.51 17.64
N LEU A 3 -37.90 17.73 16.37
CA LEU A 3 -38.18 18.82 15.40
C LEU A 3 -37.02 18.71 14.37
N PHE A 4 -37.10 18.23 13.11
CA PHE A 4 -38.14 18.14 12.08
C PHE A 4 -38.93 19.45 11.87
N ASP A 5 -38.59 20.19 10.81
CA ASP A 5 -39.52 20.61 9.73
C ASP A 5 -38.71 21.32 8.60
N ILE A 6 -38.74 20.87 7.33
CA ILE A 6 -39.67 21.19 6.20
C ILE A 6 -39.50 22.65 5.72
N ILE A 7 -39.20 22.98 4.45
CA ILE A 7 -40.09 23.23 3.27
C ILE A 7 -39.11 23.54 2.08
N GLU A 8 -39.06 22.89 0.90
CA GLU A 8 -40.00 22.66 -0.23
C GLU A 8 -40.21 23.86 -1.22
N LEU A 9 -40.24 23.51 -2.53
CA LEU A 9 -40.68 24.28 -3.72
C LEU A 9 -39.65 25.27 -4.33
N GLU A 10 -39.42 25.32 -5.65
CA GLU A 10 -40.37 25.22 -6.77
C GLU A 10 -39.82 24.48 -8.01
N SER A 11 -40.73 23.75 -8.65
CA SER A 11 -40.65 23.28 -10.03
C SER A 11 -41.08 24.38 -11.00
N GLN A 12 -40.51 24.41 -12.20
CA GLN A 12 -41.30 24.71 -13.41
C GLN A 12 -40.92 23.76 -14.55
N ALA A 13 -41.92 23.00 -14.97
CA ALA A 13 -41.94 22.23 -16.20
C ALA A 13 -42.41 23.13 -17.36
N ALA A 14 -41.86 22.90 -18.55
CA ALA A 14 -42.53 23.21 -19.81
C ALA A 14 -42.35 22.04 -20.77
N THR A 15 -43.46 21.38 -21.04
CA THR A 15 -43.64 20.24 -21.94
C THR A 15 -43.97 20.74 -23.34
N THR A 16 -43.35 20.17 -24.38
CA THR A 16 -44.01 19.91 -25.67
C THR A 16 -43.44 18.65 -26.33
N ALA A 17 -44.34 17.91 -26.98
CA ALA A 17 -44.28 16.50 -27.29
C ALA A 17 -43.81 16.17 -28.72
N GLY A 18 -43.38 14.93 -28.95
CA GLY A 18 -43.55 14.25 -30.24
C GLY A 18 -42.47 13.24 -30.65
N GLY A 19 -42.78 11.93 -30.55
CA GLY A 19 -42.40 10.94 -31.58
C GLY A 19 -41.43 9.79 -31.22
N GLY A 20 -42.00 8.60 -30.94
CA GLY A 20 -41.52 7.30 -31.46
C GLY A 20 -40.31 6.60 -30.79
N PRO A 21 -40.38 5.27 -30.50
CA PRO A 21 -39.32 4.55 -29.82
C PRO A 21 -38.30 3.99 -30.83
N GLN A 22 -37.03 4.38 -30.72
CA GLN A 22 -35.94 3.70 -31.42
C GLN A 22 -34.72 3.58 -30.52
N GLY A 23 -34.30 2.31 -30.33
CA GLY A 23 -32.94 1.90 -30.05
C GLY A 23 -32.29 2.46 -28.79
N ALA A 24 -32.27 1.64 -27.73
CA ALA A 24 -31.29 1.78 -26.66
C ALA A 24 -29.88 1.63 -27.24
N GLY A 25 -29.31 2.74 -27.71
CA GLY A 25 -27.89 2.86 -27.97
C GLY A 25 -27.19 2.94 -26.62
N ALA A 26 -26.43 1.90 -26.27
CA ALA A 26 -25.47 1.99 -25.19
C ALA A 26 -24.43 3.05 -25.57
N THR A 27 -24.57 4.25 -25.00
CA THR A 27 -23.58 5.32 -25.13
C THR A 27 -22.37 4.96 -24.29
N THR A 28 -21.55 4.03 -24.77
CA THR A 28 -20.25 3.73 -24.19
C THR A 28 -19.30 4.84 -24.61
N PHE A 29 -19.01 5.78 -23.71
CA PHE A 29 -17.91 6.72 -23.89
C PHE A 29 -16.61 5.90 -23.90
N ALA A 30 -16.12 5.53 -25.09
CA ALA A 30 -14.81 4.93 -25.24
C ALA A 30 -13.75 5.99 -24.90
N ILE A 31 -13.26 5.97 -23.66
CA ILE A 31 -12.13 6.80 -23.26
C ILE A 31 -10.90 6.28 -24.01
N HIS A 32 -10.53 6.95 -25.10
CA HIS A 32 -9.33 6.64 -25.86
C HIS A 32 -8.11 7.13 -25.08
N GLN A 33 -7.21 6.22 -24.68
CA GLN A 33 -5.91 6.61 -24.13
C GLN A 33 -4.83 6.52 -25.21
N ASP A 34 -4.23 7.67 -25.52
CA ASP A 34 -3.18 7.76 -26.52
C ASP A 34 -1.80 7.48 -25.91
N TRP A 35 -1.23 6.32 -26.23
CA TRP A 35 0.09 5.91 -25.75
C TRP A 35 1.24 6.35 -26.68
N SER A 36 0.97 7.13 -27.73
CA SER A 36 1.96 7.64 -28.71
C SER A 36 2.97 8.65 -28.15
N ALA A 37 2.62 9.41 -27.11
CA ALA A 37 3.35 10.64 -26.76
C ALA A 37 4.61 10.49 -25.86
N ALA A 38 4.96 9.30 -25.36
CA ALA A 38 6.11 9.16 -24.44
C ALA A 38 7.45 8.85 -25.15
N THR A 39 8.15 9.93 -25.50
CA THR A 39 9.60 10.14 -25.70
C THR A 39 10.38 9.42 -26.83
N MET A 40 11.25 10.23 -27.47
CA MET A 40 12.30 10.02 -28.50
C MET A 40 11.90 9.51 -29.90
N ASN A 41 10.73 8.88 -30.07
CA ASN A 41 10.21 8.44 -31.38
C ASN A 41 8.75 8.91 -31.58
N ALA A 42 8.48 10.20 -31.39
CA ALA A 42 7.13 10.80 -31.45
C ALA A 42 6.45 10.75 -32.85
N PHE A 43 6.98 9.96 -33.80
CA PHE A 43 6.52 9.90 -35.19
C PHE A 43 6.12 8.49 -35.66
N ALA A 44 6.25 7.46 -34.83
CA ALA A 44 5.77 6.13 -35.20
C ALA A 44 4.24 6.06 -34.94
N PRO A 45 3.41 5.80 -35.96
CA PRO A 45 1.98 5.58 -35.72
C PRO A 45 1.81 4.32 -34.88
N CYS A 46 0.80 4.30 -34.01
CA CYS A 46 0.39 3.09 -33.30
C CYS A 46 0.05 2.00 -34.33
N ASP A 47 0.52 0.78 -34.09
CA ASP A 47 0.41 -0.37 -34.99
C ASP A 47 -0.44 -1.51 -34.37
N LEU A 48 -0.99 -1.30 -33.17
CA LEU A 48 -1.82 -2.26 -32.44
C LEU A 48 -2.88 -1.55 -31.61
N LEU A 49 -4.11 -2.08 -31.61
CA LEU A 49 -5.21 -1.65 -30.75
C LEU A 49 -5.46 -2.71 -29.67
N LEU A 50 -5.28 -2.37 -28.40
CA LEU A 50 -5.76 -3.22 -27.30
C LEU A 50 -7.16 -2.80 -26.89
N VAL A 51 -8.03 -3.77 -26.66
CA VAL A 51 -9.40 -3.55 -26.17
C VAL A 51 -9.54 -4.28 -24.84
N SER A 52 -9.83 -3.54 -23.78
CA SER A 52 -10.07 -4.08 -22.44
C SER A 52 -11.45 -4.74 -22.33
N MET A 53 -11.68 -5.47 -21.24
CA MET A 53 -12.95 -6.16 -20.97
C MET A 53 -14.15 -5.20 -20.86
N ASP A 54 -13.92 -4.00 -20.34
CA ASP A 54 -14.89 -2.89 -20.25
C ASP A 54 -14.90 -2.01 -21.52
N SER A 55 -14.38 -2.53 -22.64
CA SER A 55 -14.41 -1.90 -23.98
C SER A 55 -13.63 -0.58 -24.10
N ILE A 56 -12.68 -0.33 -23.21
CA ILE A 56 -11.75 0.80 -23.30
C ILE A 56 -10.66 0.46 -24.33
N GLN A 57 -10.36 1.42 -25.19
CA GLN A 57 -9.48 1.26 -26.34
C GLN A 57 -8.13 1.93 -26.09
N PHE A 58 -7.05 1.19 -26.33
CA PHE A 58 -5.67 1.63 -26.11
C PHE A 58 -4.88 1.50 -27.39
N HIS A 59 -4.45 2.62 -27.95
CA HIS A 59 -3.58 2.63 -29.13
C HIS A 59 -2.13 2.50 -28.69
N VAL A 60 -1.48 1.41 -29.09
CA VAL A 60 -0.16 1.02 -28.60
C VAL A 60 0.78 0.62 -29.74
N HIS A 61 2.04 0.37 -29.39
CA HIS A 61 3.12 -0.04 -30.29
C HIS A 61 3.53 -1.47 -29.95
N GLN A 62 3.34 -2.39 -30.88
CA GLN A 62 3.74 -3.78 -30.79
C GLN A 62 5.24 -3.89 -30.50
N GLY A 63 6.07 -3.09 -31.16
CA GLY A 63 7.53 -3.09 -30.94
C GLY A 63 7.92 -2.70 -29.51
N ARG A 64 7.21 -1.76 -28.87
CA ARG A 64 7.48 -1.35 -27.49
C ARG A 64 7.02 -2.42 -26.49
N LEU A 65 5.82 -2.98 -26.69
CA LEU A 65 5.34 -4.07 -25.85
C LEU A 65 6.24 -5.30 -25.97
N GLY A 66 6.72 -5.62 -27.17
CA GLY A 66 7.67 -6.68 -27.42
C GLY A 66 9.02 -6.45 -26.74
N ALA A 67 9.53 -5.22 -26.75
CA ALA A 67 10.79 -4.88 -26.08
C ALA A 67 10.68 -4.89 -24.54
N ALA A 68 9.51 -4.54 -24.00
CA ALA A 68 9.25 -4.53 -22.55
C ALA A 68 8.84 -5.90 -22.00
N SER A 69 8.51 -6.86 -22.87
CA SER A 69 8.05 -8.19 -22.48
C SER A 69 9.13 -9.25 -22.67
N THR A 70 9.27 -10.12 -21.68
CA THR A 70 10.16 -11.29 -21.71
C THR A 70 9.53 -12.52 -22.36
N ASN A 71 8.22 -12.50 -22.62
CA ASN A 71 7.46 -13.63 -23.18
C ASN A 71 6.62 -13.25 -24.41
N SER A 72 7.03 -12.19 -25.12
CA SER A 72 6.32 -11.68 -26.30
C SER A 72 4.83 -11.39 -26.04
N PHE A 73 4.54 -10.77 -24.89
CA PHE A 73 3.19 -10.46 -24.40
C PHE A 73 2.31 -11.72 -24.32
N ASN A 74 2.83 -12.76 -23.68
CA ASN A 74 2.24 -14.10 -23.62
C ASN A 74 2.04 -14.75 -25.01
N GLY A 75 2.91 -14.45 -25.98
CA GLY A 75 2.75 -14.85 -27.38
C GLY A 75 1.53 -14.25 -28.09
N LYS A 76 0.86 -13.25 -27.50
CA LYS A 76 -0.36 -12.65 -28.05
C LYS A 76 -0.10 -11.52 -29.04
N LEU A 77 1.16 -11.08 -29.19
CA LEU A 77 1.48 -10.06 -30.19
C LEU A 77 1.25 -10.64 -31.59
N PRO A 78 0.51 -9.93 -32.47
CA PRO A 78 0.32 -10.36 -33.85
C PRO A 78 1.66 -10.59 -34.55
N LEU A 79 1.75 -11.59 -35.42
CA LEU A 79 2.92 -11.70 -36.30
C LEU A 79 2.99 -10.44 -37.17
N PRO A 80 4.18 -9.92 -37.50
CA PRO A 80 4.31 -8.86 -38.49
C PRO A 80 3.62 -9.34 -39.76
N LEU A 81 2.50 -8.73 -40.13
CA LEU A 81 1.85 -9.02 -41.39
C LEU A 81 2.90 -8.71 -42.46
N ILE A 82 3.35 -9.74 -43.19
CA ILE A 82 4.06 -9.55 -44.44
C ILE A 82 3.10 -8.70 -45.26
N ARG A 83 3.48 -7.44 -45.53
CA ARG A 83 2.71 -6.53 -46.37
C ARG A 83 2.69 -7.17 -47.76
N SER A 84 1.70 -8.00 -48.02
CA SER A 84 1.28 -8.35 -49.36
C SER A 84 0.66 -7.08 -49.93
N ASP A 85 1.41 -6.39 -50.78
CA ASP A 85 0.90 -5.39 -51.70
C ASP A 85 -0.17 -6.07 -52.56
N ASP A 86 -1.41 -6.08 -52.08
CA ASP A 86 -2.54 -6.49 -52.90
C ASP A 86 -3.55 -5.34 -52.97
N HIS A 87 -3.64 -4.79 -54.16
CA HIS A 87 -4.53 -3.70 -54.52
C HIS A 87 -5.97 -4.20 -54.49
N GLY A 88 -6.76 -3.79 -53.48
CA GLY A 88 -8.20 -4.02 -53.54
C GLY A 88 -8.96 -3.65 -52.27
N THR A 89 -9.46 -2.41 -52.20
CA THR A 89 -10.68 -1.98 -51.50
C THR A 89 -11.11 -2.78 -50.25
N GLY A 90 -10.64 -2.35 -49.08
CA GLY A 90 -11.17 -2.73 -47.77
C GLY A 90 -10.27 -2.16 -46.67
N GLY A 91 -10.79 -1.27 -45.82
CA GLY A 91 -9.98 -0.49 -44.86
C GLY A 91 -9.05 -1.36 -44.01
N HIS A 92 -7.73 -1.18 -44.18
CA HIS A 92 -6.71 -1.80 -43.35
C HIS A 92 -6.77 -1.18 -41.94
N GLY A 93 -7.67 -1.70 -41.10
CA GLY A 93 -7.72 -1.38 -39.67
C GLY A 93 -6.50 -1.90 -38.94
N LEU A 94 -6.13 -1.24 -37.84
CA LEU A 94 -5.11 -1.73 -36.92
C LEU A 94 -5.48 -3.14 -36.41
N PRO A 95 -4.52 -4.06 -36.27
CA PRO A 95 -4.74 -5.31 -35.55
C PRO A 95 -5.37 -5.04 -34.18
N VAL A 96 -6.44 -5.76 -33.85
CA VAL A 96 -7.17 -5.58 -32.59
C VAL A 96 -6.92 -6.80 -31.71
N LEU A 97 -6.43 -6.56 -30.48
CA LEU A 97 -6.22 -7.59 -29.47
C LEU A 97 -7.11 -7.33 -28.26
N ASN A 98 -8.05 -8.25 -28.02
CA ASN A 98 -8.87 -8.23 -26.81
C ASN A 98 -8.09 -8.78 -25.62
N VAL A 99 -8.13 -8.07 -24.50
CA VAL A 99 -7.36 -8.38 -23.31
C VAL A 99 -8.32 -8.68 -22.14
N PRO A 100 -8.09 -9.73 -21.34
CA PRO A 100 -9.00 -10.14 -20.26
C PRO A 100 -8.85 -9.28 -18.99
N TYR A 101 -8.56 -7.99 -19.13
CA TYR A 101 -8.40 -7.04 -18.03
C TYR A 101 -9.26 -5.80 -18.27
N ILE A 102 -9.76 -5.18 -17.20
CA ILE A 102 -10.45 -3.89 -17.27
C ILE A 102 -9.47 -2.76 -17.60
N GLY A 103 -9.98 -1.62 -18.08
CA GLY A 103 -9.13 -0.54 -18.57
C GLY A 103 -8.23 0.07 -17.51
N VAL A 104 -8.65 0.15 -16.24
CA VAL A 104 -7.79 0.66 -15.15
C VAL A 104 -6.55 -0.22 -14.96
N VAL A 105 -6.74 -1.54 -14.93
CA VAL A 105 -5.64 -2.52 -14.80
C VAL A 105 -4.70 -2.43 -16.01
N LEU A 106 -5.27 -2.35 -17.21
CA LEU A 106 -4.49 -2.25 -18.44
C LEU A 106 -3.74 -0.92 -18.54
N ASN A 107 -4.34 0.20 -18.12
CA ASN A 107 -3.71 1.52 -18.07
C ASN A 107 -2.47 1.50 -17.17
N ILE A 108 -2.58 0.97 -15.94
CA ILE A 108 -1.44 0.87 -15.02
C ILE A 108 -0.36 -0.06 -15.61
N THR A 109 -0.76 -1.19 -16.17
CA THR A 109 0.15 -2.16 -16.80
C THR A 109 0.93 -1.50 -17.95
N LEU A 110 0.24 -0.79 -18.84
CA LEU A 110 0.87 -0.06 -19.95
C LEU A 110 1.76 1.07 -19.46
N TYR A 111 1.40 1.76 -18.38
CA TYR A 111 2.23 2.81 -17.77
C TYR A 111 3.60 2.28 -17.38
N ILE A 112 3.60 1.11 -16.75
CA ILE A 112 4.80 0.40 -16.33
C ILE A 112 5.58 -0.10 -17.54
N MET A 113 4.93 -0.79 -18.50
CA MET A 113 5.61 -1.34 -19.68
C MET A 113 6.20 -0.27 -20.60
N TYR A 114 5.59 0.92 -20.67
CA TYR A 114 6.13 2.05 -21.44
C TYR A 114 7.20 2.83 -20.67
N ASN A 115 7.51 2.44 -19.42
CA ASN A 115 8.41 3.14 -18.52
C ASN A 115 8.09 4.65 -18.46
N ARG A 116 6.80 5.00 -18.37
CA ARG A 116 6.40 6.40 -18.25
C ARG A 116 6.74 6.89 -16.84
N VAL A 117 7.30 8.09 -16.77
CA VAL A 117 7.60 8.76 -15.52
C VAL A 117 6.50 9.78 -15.24
N GLY A 118 5.97 9.80 -14.02
CA GLY A 118 4.99 10.77 -13.57
C GLY A 118 3.74 10.16 -12.96
N ARG A 119 2.66 10.95 -12.91
CA ARG A 119 1.35 10.52 -12.43
C ARG A 119 0.55 9.97 -13.59
N ILE A 120 -0.14 8.85 -13.37
CA ILE A 120 -1.22 8.44 -14.28
C ILE A 120 -2.37 9.45 -14.10
N GLU A 121 -2.94 9.92 -15.20
CA GLU A 121 -4.18 10.69 -15.16
C GLU A 121 -5.36 9.77 -14.79
N ASN A 122 -6.10 10.13 -13.74
CA ASN A 122 -7.34 9.47 -13.30
C ASN A 122 -7.33 8.03 -12.72
N PRO A 123 -6.26 7.45 -12.14
CA PRO A 123 -6.49 6.23 -11.37
C PRO A 123 -6.76 6.59 -9.92
N ASN A 124 -7.98 6.31 -9.50
CA ASN A 124 -8.26 5.96 -8.11
C ASN A 124 -8.44 4.44 -8.07
N PRO A 125 -7.34 3.65 -8.19
CA PRO A 125 -7.46 2.21 -8.35
C PRO A 125 -7.86 1.58 -7.03
N LEU A 126 -8.68 0.55 -7.10
CA LEU A 126 -8.97 -0.32 -5.96
C LEU A 126 -7.82 -1.28 -5.73
N LEU A 127 -7.74 -1.85 -4.53
CA LEU A 127 -6.73 -2.85 -4.19
C LEU A 127 -6.82 -4.09 -5.11
N SER A 128 -8.04 -4.46 -5.51
CA SER A 128 -8.30 -5.51 -6.50
C SER A 128 -7.69 -5.20 -7.87
N ASP A 129 -7.63 -3.93 -8.25
CA ASP A 129 -7.06 -3.50 -9.53
C ASP A 129 -5.53 -3.60 -9.48
N LEU A 130 -4.91 -3.22 -8.35
CA LEU A 130 -3.46 -3.40 -8.15
C LEU A 130 -3.08 -4.88 -8.14
N SER A 131 -3.86 -5.72 -7.45
CA SER A 131 -3.71 -7.17 -7.46
C SER A 131 -3.80 -7.73 -8.88
N SER A 132 -4.79 -7.29 -9.65
CA SER A 132 -4.98 -7.73 -11.04
C SER A 132 -3.88 -7.21 -11.97
N THR A 133 -3.33 -6.02 -11.69
CA THR A 133 -2.19 -5.44 -12.42
C THR A 133 -0.94 -6.30 -12.25
N VAL A 134 -0.68 -6.81 -11.04
CA VAL A 134 0.45 -7.73 -10.80
C VAL A 134 0.30 -9.01 -11.60
N LEU A 135 -0.91 -9.57 -11.69
CA LEU A 135 -1.19 -10.72 -12.55
C LEU A 135 -1.00 -10.39 -14.03
N ALA A 136 -1.47 -9.23 -14.48
CA ALA A 136 -1.33 -8.77 -15.86
C ALA A 136 0.14 -8.59 -16.26
N LEU A 137 0.95 -7.98 -15.41
CA LEU A 137 2.39 -7.81 -15.62
C LEU A 137 3.10 -9.16 -15.76
N LYS A 138 2.75 -10.15 -14.91
CA LYS A 138 3.27 -11.51 -15.03
C LYS A 138 2.84 -12.17 -16.34
N GLU A 139 1.55 -12.09 -16.65
CA GLU A 139 0.99 -12.68 -17.86
C GLU A 139 1.69 -12.12 -19.11
N PHE A 140 1.86 -10.80 -19.18
CA PHE A 140 2.51 -10.12 -20.30
C PHE A 140 4.04 -10.12 -20.23
N GLY A 141 4.64 -10.80 -19.26
CA GLY A 141 6.08 -10.97 -19.13
C GLY A 141 6.84 -9.67 -18.85
N ALA A 142 6.19 -8.67 -18.25
CA ALA A 142 6.87 -7.47 -17.82
C ALA A 142 7.79 -7.77 -16.62
N PRO A 143 9.01 -7.20 -16.54
CA PRO A 143 9.92 -7.45 -15.44
C PRO A 143 9.36 -6.86 -14.14
N LEU A 144 8.90 -7.73 -13.24
CA LEU A 144 8.28 -7.33 -11.98
C LEU A 144 9.24 -6.62 -11.02
N GLU A 145 10.50 -7.04 -10.96
CA GLU A 145 11.49 -6.48 -10.02
C GLU A 145 11.68 -4.97 -10.20
N ALA A 146 11.79 -4.50 -11.44
CA ALA A 146 11.88 -3.07 -11.75
C ALA A 146 10.56 -2.33 -11.44
N SER A 147 9.44 -2.99 -11.76
CA SER A 147 8.07 -2.49 -11.61
C SER A 147 7.59 -2.38 -10.16
N LEU A 148 8.32 -2.99 -9.24
CA LEU A 148 8.01 -3.11 -7.82
C LEU A 148 9.09 -2.49 -6.92
N SER A 149 10.08 -1.81 -7.50
CA SER A 149 11.04 -1.01 -6.73
C SER A 149 10.33 0.04 -5.87
N GLU A 150 10.96 0.51 -4.79
CA GLU A 150 10.36 1.52 -3.89
C GLU A 150 10.03 2.86 -4.61
N SER A 151 10.73 3.15 -5.71
CA SER A 151 10.47 4.30 -6.58
C SER A 151 9.46 4.02 -7.70
N SER A 152 8.95 2.80 -7.79
CA SER A 152 7.98 2.41 -8.80
C SER A 152 6.60 3.00 -8.53
N LEU A 153 5.86 3.19 -9.61
CA LEU A 153 4.45 3.57 -9.54
C LEU A 153 3.63 2.59 -8.70
N LEU A 154 3.83 1.28 -8.90
CA LEU A 154 3.01 0.25 -8.27
C LEU A 154 3.24 0.21 -6.76
N PHE A 155 4.50 0.35 -6.32
CA PHE A 155 4.82 0.50 -4.91
C PHE A 155 4.19 1.79 -4.33
N GLY A 156 4.31 2.92 -5.04
CA GLY A 156 3.68 4.18 -4.61
C GLY A 156 2.16 4.08 -4.43
N LEU A 157 1.47 3.33 -5.29
CA LEU A 157 0.03 3.08 -5.17
C LEU A 157 -0.29 2.25 -3.92
N PHE A 158 0.43 1.14 -3.68
CA PHE A 158 0.24 0.33 -2.46
C PHE A 158 0.55 1.13 -1.18
N SER A 159 1.60 1.94 -1.19
CA SER A 159 1.98 2.79 -0.06
C SER A 159 0.89 3.80 0.26
N SER A 160 0.34 4.47 -0.76
CA SER A 160 -0.79 5.39 -0.58
C SER A 160 -2.02 4.70 0.03
N MET A 161 -2.26 3.42 -0.30
CA MET A 161 -3.37 2.67 0.30
C MET A 161 -3.13 2.32 1.78
N CYS A 162 -1.89 2.03 2.16
CA CYS A 162 -1.50 1.86 3.56
C CYS A 162 -1.77 3.14 4.35
N ASP A 163 -1.30 4.28 3.84
CA ASP A 163 -1.46 5.59 4.48
C ASP A 163 -2.93 6.02 4.61
N SER A 164 -3.77 5.64 3.64
CA SER A 164 -5.21 5.95 3.64
C SER A 164 -6.04 5.12 4.62
N GLY A 165 -5.45 4.11 5.28
CA GLY A 165 -6.10 3.34 6.34
C GLY A 165 -6.47 1.90 6.01
N SER A 166 -5.90 1.30 4.96
CA SER A 166 -6.13 -0.13 4.62
C SER A 166 -4.88 -1.04 4.72
N PRO A 167 -3.99 -0.87 5.72
CA PRO A 167 -2.72 -1.59 5.76
C PRO A 167 -2.87 -3.12 5.89
N LEU A 168 -3.92 -3.62 6.55
CA LEU A 168 -4.14 -5.06 6.71
C LEU A 168 -4.52 -5.72 5.36
N ASP A 169 -5.38 -5.07 4.59
CA ASP A 169 -5.78 -5.54 3.27
C ASP A 169 -4.62 -5.52 2.29
N VAL A 170 -3.81 -4.45 2.32
CA VAL A 170 -2.59 -4.34 1.52
C VAL A 170 -1.61 -5.44 1.91
N TYR A 171 -1.38 -5.65 3.21
CA TYR A 171 -0.53 -6.73 3.71
C TYR A 171 -1.00 -8.10 3.23
N ALA A 172 -2.29 -8.40 3.36
CA ALA A 172 -2.86 -9.68 2.96
C ALA A 172 -2.78 -9.90 1.44
N THR A 173 -3.02 -8.85 0.66
CA THR A 173 -2.90 -8.89 -0.81
C THR A 173 -1.44 -9.06 -1.24
N ALA A 174 -0.51 -8.36 -0.60
CA ALA A 174 0.92 -8.52 -0.87
C ALA A 174 1.39 -9.95 -0.53
N ALA A 175 0.91 -10.50 0.59
CA ALA A 175 1.19 -11.87 0.99
C ALA A 175 0.63 -12.91 0.01
N SER A 176 -0.58 -12.70 -0.53
CA SER A 176 -1.17 -13.62 -1.52
C SER A 176 -0.40 -13.68 -2.84
N HIS A 177 0.41 -12.67 -3.14
CA HIS A 177 1.29 -12.60 -4.32
C HIS A 177 2.76 -12.85 -3.97
N ALA A 178 3.06 -13.47 -2.84
CA ALA A 178 4.42 -13.87 -2.51
C ALA A 178 4.97 -14.89 -3.53
N PRO A 179 6.27 -14.82 -3.88
CA PRO A 179 7.32 -13.95 -3.30
C PRO A 179 7.38 -12.53 -3.90
N ASP A 180 6.63 -12.25 -4.97
CA ASP A 180 6.82 -11.03 -5.78
C ASP A 180 6.55 -9.73 -5.01
N LEU A 181 5.50 -9.71 -4.18
CA LEU A 181 5.14 -8.53 -3.38
C LEU A 181 5.67 -8.59 -1.94
N HIS A 182 6.74 -9.35 -1.68
CA HIS A 182 7.26 -9.47 -0.31
C HIS A 182 7.67 -8.12 0.29
N HIS A 183 8.32 -7.25 -0.48
CA HIS A 183 8.73 -5.91 -0.03
C HIS A 183 7.51 -5.01 0.30
N VAL A 184 6.40 -5.10 -0.44
CA VAL A 184 5.13 -4.43 -0.10
C VAL A 184 4.58 -4.95 1.23
N ALA A 185 4.62 -6.27 1.46
CA ALA A 185 4.17 -6.85 2.73
C ALA A 185 5.06 -6.39 3.91
N VAL A 186 6.37 -6.28 3.71
CA VAL A 186 7.29 -5.72 4.70
C VAL A 186 6.92 -4.27 5.00
N TYR A 187 6.72 -3.44 3.98
CA TYR A 187 6.31 -2.05 4.14
C TYR A 187 4.97 -1.91 4.87
N ALA A 188 3.94 -2.66 4.47
CA ALA A 188 2.62 -2.61 5.09
C ALA A 188 2.66 -3.04 6.58
N SER A 189 3.55 -3.98 6.94
CA SER A 189 3.63 -4.50 8.31
C SER A 189 3.98 -3.44 9.38
N GLN A 190 4.65 -2.35 9.01
CA GLN A 190 4.98 -1.27 9.97
C GLN A 190 3.72 -0.56 10.49
N PHE A 191 2.65 -0.53 9.70
CA PHE A 191 1.38 0.10 10.06
C PHE A 191 0.47 -0.83 10.86
N LEU A 192 0.85 -2.10 11.02
CA LEU A 192 0.06 -3.11 11.72
C LEU A 192 0.44 -3.25 13.19
N LEU A 193 1.43 -2.50 13.69
CA LEU A 193 1.85 -2.61 15.10
C LEU A 193 0.74 -2.26 16.11
N THR A 194 -0.21 -1.42 15.72
CA THR A 194 -1.40 -1.05 16.50
C THR A 194 -2.59 -1.98 16.23
N LEU A 195 -2.45 -2.97 15.34
CA LEU A 195 -3.51 -3.91 15.01
C LEU A 195 -3.80 -4.84 16.18
N ASP A 196 -5.07 -4.94 16.52
CA ASP A 196 -5.59 -5.98 17.39
C ASP A 196 -5.58 -7.31 16.64
N LEU A 197 -4.66 -8.22 16.99
CA LEU A 197 -4.52 -9.50 16.27
C LEU A 197 -5.78 -10.37 16.28
N TYR A 198 -6.66 -10.20 17.26
CA TYR A 198 -7.95 -10.91 17.33
C TYR A 198 -8.98 -10.40 16.31
N SER A 199 -8.75 -9.22 15.71
CA SER A 199 -9.61 -8.65 14.66
C SER A 199 -9.38 -9.28 13.28
N ILE A 200 -8.35 -10.10 13.13
CA ILE A 200 -8.05 -10.81 11.89
C ILE A 200 -9.12 -11.90 11.69
N THR A 201 -9.91 -11.75 10.63
CA THR A 201 -10.92 -12.74 10.24
C THR A 201 -10.30 -13.93 9.51
N ASP A 202 -11.03 -15.05 9.47
CA ASP A 202 -10.61 -16.25 8.73
C ASP A 202 -10.35 -15.93 7.25
N ASP A 203 -11.21 -15.12 6.61
CA ASP A 203 -11.04 -14.71 5.20
C ASP A 203 -9.71 -13.97 4.96
N VAL A 204 -9.32 -13.10 5.90
CA VAL A 204 -8.07 -12.32 5.81
C VAL A 204 -6.86 -13.22 6.09
N ALA A 205 -6.99 -14.14 7.06
CA ALA A 205 -5.98 -15.13 7.37
C ALA A 205 -5.72 -16.09 6.20
N ASP A 206 -6.79 -16.55 5.54
CA ASP A 206 -6.72 -17.40 4.34
C ASP A 206 -6.09 -16.65 3.18
N LYS A 207 -6.47 -15.38 2.97
CA LYS A 207 -5.90 -14.53 1.91
C LYS A 207 -4.39 -14.33 2.07
N MET A 208 -3.90 -14.00 3.27
CA MET A 208 -2.46 -13.80 3.49
C MET A 208 -1.67 -15.10 3.60
N GLY A 209 -2.35 -16.19 3.97
CA GLY A 209 -1.76 -17.50 4.20
C GLY A 209 -0.98 -17.61 5.51
N ALA A 210 -0.80 -18.86 5.97
CA ALA A 210 -0.22 -19.18 7.26
C ALA A 210 1.20 -18.62 7.50
N VAL A 211 2.00 -18.49 6.44
CA VAL A 211 3.38 -17.98 6.54
C VAL A 211 3.39 -16.51 6.96
N TYR A 212 2.60 -15.66 6.29
CA TYR A 212 2.55 -14.24 6.60
C TYR A 212 1.76 -13.97 7.88
N LEU A 213 0.70 -14.73 8.14
CA LEU A 213 0.01 -14.70 9.43
C LEU A 213 0.99 -14.96 10.59
N ARG A 214 1.78 -16.03 10.52
CA ARG A 214 2.81 -16.34 11.52
C ARG A 214 3.83 -15.21 11.66
N ARG A 215 4.30 -14.62 10.55
CA ARG A 215 5.26 -13.50 10.57
C ARG A 215 4.69 -12.29 11.31
N LEU A 216 3.43 -11.94 11.05
CA LEU A 216 2.75 -10.83 11.74
C LEU A 216 2.63 -11.08 13.25
N PHE A 217 2.19 -12.28 13.66
CA PHE A 217 2.13 -12.65 15.08
C PHE A 217 3.51 -12.61 15.75
N MET A 218 4.55 -13.13 15.08
CA MET A 218 5.91 -13.13 15.59
C MET A 218 6.49 -11.71 15.70
N LEU A 219 6.13 -10.80 14.80
CA LEU A 219 6.47 -9.38 14.92
C LEU A 219 5.88 -8.79 16.20
N HIS A 220 4.58 -8.99 16.46
CA HIS A 220 3.91 -8.45 17.65
C HIS A 220 4.48 -9.04 18.95
N VAL A 221 4.55 -10.37 19.03
CA VAL A 221 5.07 -11.07 20.22
C VAL A 221 6.53 -10.72 20.44
N GLY A 222 7.34 -10.74 19.38
CA GLY A 222 8.77 -10.40 19.44
C GLY A 222 8.99 -8.98 19.97
N ARG A 223 8.26 -7.99 19.44
CA ARG A 223 8.36 -6.60 19.89
C ARG A 223 7.95 -6.41 21.35
N VAL A 224 6.85 -7.03 21.78
CA VAL A 224 6.42 -6.97 23.20
C VAL A 224 7.47 -7.60 24.11
N MET A 225 8.06 -8.72 23.70
CA MET A 225 9.12 -9.38 24.46
C MET A 225 10.40 -8.54 24.54
N GLU A 226 10.82 -7.90 23.43
CA GLU A 226 11.95 -6.97 23.44
C GLU A 226 11.68 -5.77 24.34
N PHE A 227 10.50 -5.15 24.27
CA PHE A 227 10.12 -4.06 25.17
C PHE A 227 10.20 -4.48 26.65
N LYS A 228 9.68 -5.67 26.98
CA LYS A 228 9.74 -6.22 28.33
C LYS A 228 11.18 -6.47 28.80
N LYS A 229 12.09 -6.90 27.92
CA LYS A 229 13.52 -7.00 28.26
C LYS A 229 14.10 -5.62 28.55
N LEU A 230 13.76 -4.61 27.76
CA LEU A 230 14.26 -3.25 27.94
C LEU A 230 13.86 -2.64 29.28
N ILE A 231 12.71 -2.99 29.86
CA ILE A 231 12.30 -2.47 31.18
C ILE A 231 12.93 -3.21 32.37
N THR A 232 13.59 -4.36 32.18
CA THR A 232 14.17 -5.11 33.31
C THR A 232 15.46 -4.52 33.88
N GLY A 233 16.24 -3.77 33.10
CA GLY A 233 17.50 -3.20 33.59
C GLY A 233 17.26 -1.99 34.50
N PRO A 234 17.66 -1.97 35.79
CA PRO A 234 17.49 -0.80 36.65
C PRO A 234 18.42 0.36 36.25
N PRO A 235 18.10 1.60 36.68
CA PRO A 235 19.02 2.74 36.56
C PRO A 235 20.27 2.53 37.42
N GLU A 236 21.38 3.18 37.05
CA GLU A 236 22.61 3.13 37.83
C GLU A 236 22.43 3.80 39.20
N THR A 237 22.85 3.10 40.25
CA THR A 237 22.80 3.61 41.62
C THR A 237 24.09 4.32 41.99
N HIS A 238 24.00 5.40 42.77
CA HIS A 238 25.18 6.07 43.34
C HIS A 238 25.48 5.56 44.76
N ALA A 239 26.72 5.75 45.22
CA ALA A 239 27.11 5.47 46.60
C ALA A 239 26.24 6.26 47.60
N PRO A 240 25.85 5.67 48.76
CA PRO A 240 25.02 6.34 49.74
C PRO A 240 25.62 7.67 50.21
N THR A 241 24.76 8.68 50.38
CA THR A 241 25.13 9.98 50.96
C THR A 241 24.31 10.22 52.23
N SER A 242 24.66 11.26 53.00
CA SER A 242 23.90 11.64 54.20
C SER A 242 22.43 12.02 53.92
N GLN A 243 22.07 12.26 52.66
CA GLN A 243 20.74 12.70 52.24
C GLN A 243 20.03 11.69 51.31
N CYS A 244 20.67 10.59 50.90
CA CYS A 244 20.08 9.63 49.96
C CYS A 244 20.66 8.22 50.10
N ASN A 245 19.80 7.23 50.29
CA ASN A 245 20.04 5.82 50.03
C ASN A 245 19.38 5.45 48.69
N ALA A 246 20.12 4.82 47.78
CA ALA A 246 19.65 4.53 46.42
C ALA A 246 18.40 3.61 46.33
N ASP A 247 17.90 3.10 47.46
CA ASP A 247 16.71 2.26 47.58
C ASP A 247 15.45 2.94 47.01
N THR A 248 15.30 4.25 47.25
CA THR A 248 14.13 5.01 46.73
C THR A 248 14.11 5.01 45.20
N LEU A 249 15.29 5.10 44.56
CA LEU A 249 15.41 5.02 43.10
C LEU A 249 14.95 3.65 42.58
N LEU A 250 15.34 2.56 43.26
CA LEU A 250 14.94 1.20 42.87
C LEU A 250 13.43 0.97 43.07
N GLN A 251 12.84 1.53 44.13
CA GLN A 251 11.39 1.46 44.35
C GLN A 251 10.61 2.26 43.30
N VAL A 252 11.06 3.47 42.98
CA VAL A 252 10.49 4.30 41.92
C VAL A 252 10.60 3.60 40.56
N TRP A 253 11.75 2.99 40.28
CA TRP A 253 11.94 2.18 39.08
C TRP A 253 11.01 0.97 39.04
N ALA A 254 10.86 0.22 40.14
CA ALA A 254 9.94 -0.92 40.22
C ALA A 254 8.49 -0.51 39.93
N LEU A 255 8.07 0.67 40.41
CA LEU A 255 6.75 1.22 40.08
C LEU A 255 6.63 1.57 38.59
N ALA A 256 7.66 2.20 38.02
CA ALA A 256 7.74 2.53 36.60
C ALA A 256 7.57 1.29 35.71
N THR A 257 8.34 0.24 36.02
CA THR A 257 8.35 -1.00 35.24
C THR A 257 7.03 -1.75 35.39
N ALA A 258 6.36 -1.68 36.54
CA ALA A 258 5.00 -2.22 36.68
C ALA A 258 4.02 -1.55 35.72
N TYR A 259 4.01 -0.21 35.64
CA TYR A 259 3.15 0.52 34.70
C TYR A 259 3.49 0.21 33.24
N LEU A 260 4.77 0.20 32.88
CA LEU A 260 5.22 -0.10 31.52
C LEU A 260 4.96 -1.56 31.12
N THR A 261 5.07 -2.50 32.07
CA THR A 261 4.76 -3.92 31.82
C THR A 261 3.28 -4.09 31.49
N TRP A 262 2.41 -3.38 32.22
CA TRP A 262 0.97 -3.40 31.97
C TRP A 262 0.61 -2.77 30.63
N ALA A 263 1.25 -1.65 30.28
CA ALA A 263 1.04 -0.94 29.01
C ALA A 263 1.83 -1.54 27.83
N ALA A 264 2.53 -2.65 28.01
CA ALA A 264 3.42 -3.22 26.99
C ALA A 264 2.62 -3.64 25.75
N SER A 265 2.94 -3.02 24.61
CA SER A 265 2.35 -3.29 23.30
C SER A 265 3.41 -3.21 22.20
N PRO A 266 3.15 -3.75 21.00
CA PRO A 266 4.09 -3.64 19.88
C PRO A 266 4.33 -2.18 19.43
N SER A 267 3.39 -1.29 19.73
CA SER A 267 3.34 0.12 19.29
C SER A 267 3.57 1.13 20.42
N VAL A 268 4.25 0.76 21.52
CA VAL A 268 4.56 1.72 22.60
C VAL A 268 5.32 2.92 22.03
N THR A 269 4.80 4.12 22.28
CA THR A 269 5.40 5.38 21.82
C THR A 269 6.35 5.97 22.86
N ASN A 270 7.28 6.82 22.41
CA ASN A 270 8.14 7.59 23.33
C ASN A 270 7.31 8.48 24.26
N SER A 271 6.19 9.04 23.78
CA SER A 271 5.28 9.83 24.62
C SER A 271 4.65 9.01 25.75
N ALA A 272 4.28 7.75 25.50
CA ALA A 272 3.77 6.87 26.55
C ALA A 272 4.84 6.59 27.63
N ILE A 273 6.09 6.39 27.19
CA ILE A 273 7.24 6.21 28.09
C ILE A 273 7.49 7.48 28.92
N ASP A 274 7.51 8.65 28.28
CA ASP A 274 7.75 9.94 28.94
C ASP A 274 6.65 10.27 29.95
N ASN A 275 5.39 9.93 29.64
CA ASN A 275 4.26 10.10 30.57
C ASN A 275 4.45 9.27 31.86
N VAL A 276 4.95 8.03 31.75
CA VAL A 276 5.25 7.22 32.94
C VAL A 276 6.38 7.86 33.74
N MET A 277 7.46 8.29 33.08
CA MET A 277 8.58 8.97 33.76
C MET A 277 8.12 10.23 34.51
N ALA A 278 7.32 11.09 33.85
CA ALA A 278 6.78 12.31 34.44
C ALA A 278 5.92 12.03 35.70
N SER A 279 5.18 10.91 35.72
CA SER A 279 4.32 10.55 36.86
C SER A 279 5.07 10.09 38.12
N ILE A 280 6.36 9.78 38.00
CA ILE A 280 7.15 9.18 39.09
C ILE A 280 8.40 9.98 39.46
N VAL A 281 8.90 10.85 38.58
CA VAL A 281 10.17 11.56 38.78
C VAL A 281 10.15 12.45 40.03
N ASP A 282 9.02 13.12 40.28
CA ASP A 282 8.83 14.00 41.44
C ASP A 282 8.83 13.26 42.79
N ARG A 283 8.78 11.93 42.78
CA ARG A 283 8.93 11.09 43.99
C ARG A 283 10.39 11.04 44.45
N LEU A 284 11.34 11.47 43.63
CA LEU A 284 12.77 11.52 43.96
C LEU A 284 13.14 12.89 44.52
N GLY A 285 13.61 12.93 45.77
CA GLY A 285 14.19 14.14 46.37
C GLY A 285 15.68 14.35 46.04
N CYS A 286 16.34 13.36 45.44
CA CYS A 286 17.76 13.40 45.15
C CYS A 286 18.03 13.67 43.65
N ARG A 287 18.74 14.77 43.37
CA ARG A 287 19.11 15.16 41.99
C ARG A 287 19.93 14.11 41.25
N ARG A 288 20.80 13.34 41.93
CA ARG A 288 21.59 12.27 41.28
C ARG A 288 20.71 11.09 40.86
N CYS A 289 19.74 10.69 41.69
CA CYS A 289 18.77 9.67 41.34
C CYS A 289 17.88 10.12 40.18
N GLU A 290 17.46 11.38 40.18
CA GLU A 290 16.64 11.94 39.09
C GLU A 290 17.38 11.88 37.75
N VAL A 291 18.66 12.30 37.72
CA VAL A 291 19.49 12.22 36.52
C VAL A 291 19.64 10.76 36.06
N ALA A 292 20.00 9.84 36.96
CA ALA A 292 20.15 8.43 36.62
C ALA A 292 18.85 7.80 36.09
N LEU A 293 17.69 8.20 36.64
CA LEU A 293 16.39 7.76 36.14
C LEU A 293 16.14 8.26 34.71
N ARG A 294 16.35 9.57 34.46
CA ARG A 294 16.15 10.16 33.12
C ARG A 294 17.07 9.53 32.09
N GLU A 295 18.36 9.41 32.39
CA GLU A 295 19.34 8.74 31.52
C GLU A 295 18.90 7.30 31.19
N ARG A 296 18.35 6.59 32.18
CA ARG A 296 17.85 5.24 31.98
C ARG A 296 16.65 5.17 31.03
N PHE A 297 15.72 6.11 31.15
CA PHE A 297 14.57 6.24 30.24
C PHE A 297 15.01 6.65 28.84
N ASP A 298 15.99 7.54 28.70
CA ASP A 298 16.53 7.95 27.41
C ASP A 298 17.23 6.79 26.69
N LEU A 299 18.06 6.01 27.41
CA LEU A 299 18.65 4.78 26.88
C LEU A 299 17.58 3.76 26.46
N MET A 300 16.51 3.63 27.24
CA MET A 300 15.39 2.75 26.90
C MET A 300 14.72 3.18 25.59
N LYS A 301 14.40 4.47 25.42
CA LYS A 301 13.80 5.01 24.20
C LYS A 301 14.72 4.84 22.99
N GLN A 302 16.02 5.08 23.16
CA GLN A 302 17.01 4.87 22.11
C GLN A 302 17.11 3.40 21.70
N THR A 303 17.12 2.49 22.67
CA THR A 303 17.19 1.05 22.35
C THR A 303 15.88 0.56 21.73
N TRP A 304 14.74 1.09 22.18
CA TRP A 304 13.42 0.74 21.66
C TRP A 304 13.23 1.16 20.20
N SER A 305 13.75 2.33 19.80
CA SER A 305 13.67 2.78 18.40
C SER A 305 14.46 1.91 17.42
N LEU A 306 15.43 1.13 17.91
CA LEU A 306 16.22 0.18 17.12
C LEU A 306 15.56 -1.20 16.99
N VAL A 307 14.51 -1.48 17.77
CA VAL A 307 13.81 -2.77 17.71
C VAL A 307 13.05 -2.87 16.38
N LYS A 308 13.25 -3.99 15.66
CA LYS A 308 12.63 -4.28 14.36
C LYS A 308 11.12 -4.03 14.38
N ALA A 309 10.62 -3.20 13.46
CA ALA A 309 9.23 -2.77 13.38
C ALA A 309 8.46 -3.38 12.19
N THR A 310 9.09 -4.29 11.45
CA THR A 310 8.54 -4.95 10.26
C THR A 310 8.81 -6.45 10.27
N ILE A 311 8.08 -7.23 9.46
CA ILE A 311 8.25 -8.68 9.35
C ILE A 311 9.60 -9.12 8.79
#